data_AF-A0A2V8JRR0-F1
#
_entry.id   AF-A0A2V8JRR0-F1
#
_cell.length_a   1.000
_cell.length_b   1.000
_cell.length_c   1.000
_cell.angle_alpha   90.00
_cell.angle_beta   90.00
_cell.angle_gamma   90.00
#
_symmetry.space_group_name_H-M   'P 1'
#
loop_
_entity.id
_entity.type
_entity.pdbx_description
1 polymer ?
#
loop_
_entity_poly.entity_id
_entity_poly.type
_entity_poly.pdbx_seq_one_letter_code
_entity_poly.pdbx_strand_id
1 'polypeptide(L)'
;TVFPNTTLGNQLKQVAKLMKFNLGSGVPALTRQIFFCSLGGFDTHQGQVNTQATLLTQVGNAMKAFYDATVELRIESQGVTFTLSDFGRTLQPAGSAGTVGSDHAWGNHHLVMGGSVIGGDFYGVSGPNGTVFPTLQLSGPDDTDTRGRWIPTTSVDQYAATLARWFGVDETNINTVFPQLRNFSTRDLRFMI
;
A
#
# COMPACT_ATOMS: atom_id res chain seq x y z
N THR A 1 15.75 -17.10 1.60
CA THR A 1 15.73 -15.76 0.98
C THR A 1 16.65 -14.78 1.69
N VAL A 2 17.43 -13.99 0.93
CA VAL A 2 18.27 -12.90 1.45
C VAL A 2 17.45 -11.61 1.47
N PHE A 3 17.45 -10.90 2.60
CA PHE A 3 16.80 -9.59 2.72
C PHE A 3 17.81 -8.46 2.54
N PRO A 4 17.45 -7.34 1.90
CA PRO A 4 18.33 -6.19 1.78
C PRO A 4 18.64 -5.61 3.17
N ASN A 5 19.91 -5.23 3.41
CA ASN A 5 20.32 -4.60 4.66
C ASN A 5 19.87 -3.13 4.72
N THR A 6 18.57 -2.93 4.87
CA THR A 6 17.88 -1.64 4.92
C THR A 6 16.91 -1.65 6.10
N THR A 7 16.44 -0.48 6.53
CA THR A 7 15.48 -0.37 7.64
C THR A 7 14.22 -1.20 7.40
N LEU A 8 13.63 -1.11 6.20
CA LEU A 8 12.44 -1.88 5.85
C LEU A 8 12.75 -3.37 5.67
N GLY A 9 13.86 -3.72 5.00
CA GLY A 9 14.27 -5.10 4.80
C GLY A 9 14.51 -5.85 6.12
N ASN A 10 15.13 -5.20 7.10
CA ASN A 10 15.39 -5.79 8.41
C ASN A 10 14.10 -5.99 9.23
N GLN A 11 13.15 -5.05 9.15
CA GLN A 11 11.83 -5.21 9.77
C GLN A 11 11.05 -6.38 9.16
N LEU A 12 10.96 -6.44 7.83
CA LEU A 12 10.26 -7.54 7.13
C LEU A 12 10.95 -8.89 7.34
N LYS A 13 12.28 -8.93 7.43
CA LYS A 13 13.03 -10.14 7.82
C LYS A 13 12.60 -10.63 9.20
N GLN A 14 12.38 -9.71 10.16
CA GLN A 14 11.92 -10.08 11.49
C GLN A 14 10.50 -10.63 11.47
N VAL A 15 9.59 -10.03 10.68
CA VAL A 15 8.24 -10.58 10.48
C VAL A 15 8.28 -11.99 9.88
N ALA A 16 9.08 -12.21 8.84
CA ALA A 16 9.22 -13.52 8.21
C ALA A 16 9.75 -14.60 9.20
N LYS A 17 10.67 -14.22 10.09
CA LYS A 17 11.13 -15.12 11.18
C LYS A 17 10.01 -15.47 12.15
N LEU A 18 9.16 -14.51 12.53
CA LEU A 18 8.01 -14.74 13.41
C LEU A 18 6.98 -15.65 12.73
N MET A 19 6.69 -15.42 11.44
CA MET A 19 5.81 -16.30 10.66
C MET A 19 6.37 -17.73 10.62
N LYS A 20 7.66 -17.89 10.31
CA LYS A 20 8.34 -19.20 10.34
C LYS A 20 8.23 -19.87 11.71
N PHE A 21 8.44 -19.13 12.79
CA PHE A 21 8.31 -19.63 14.15
C PHE A 21 6.90 -20.16 14.44
N ASN A 22 5.87 -19.48 13.95
CA ASN A 22 4.47 -19.90 14.11
C ASN A 22 4.12 -21.21 13.40
N LEU A 23 4.94 -21.71 12.46
CA LEU A 23 4.66 -22.94 11.71
C LEU A 23 4.98 -24.24 12.45
N GLY A 24 5.68 -24.22 13.57
CA GLY A 24 6.05 -25.48 14.24
C GLY A 24 7.10 -25.38 15.33
N SER A 25 7.15 -24.27 16.07
CA SER A 25 8.14 -24.06 17.15
C SER A 25 7.94 -24.94 18.39
N GLY A 26 6.90 -25.78 18.44
CA GLY A 26 6.62 -26.67 19.59
C GLY A 26 6.14 -25.93 20.85
N VAL A 27 5.93 -24.61 20.75
CA VAL A 27 5.32 -23.76 21.77
C VAL A 27 4.04 -23.12 21.19
N PRO A 28 3.15 -22.56 22.02
CA PRO A 28 1.93 -21.93 21.53
C PRO A 28 2.21 -20.88 20.46
N ALA A 29 1.45 -20.94 19.36
CA ALA A 29 1.58 -19.97 18.28
C ALA A 29 1.34 -18.54 18.79
N LEU A 30 2.08 -17.59 18.23
CA LEU A 30 1.86 -16.18 18.50
C LEU A 30 0.47 -15.79 18.01
N THR A 31 -0.29 -15.08 18.85
CA THR A 31 -1.64 -14.60 18.53
C THR A 31 -1.65 -13.34 17.68
N ARG A 32 -0.51 -12.64 17.58
CA ARG A 32 -0.39 -11.41 16.78
C ARG A 32 -0.22 -11.73 15.30
N GLN A 33 -1.16 -11.25 14.50
CA GLN A 33 -1.22 -11.50 13.05
C GLN A 33 -1.00 -10.22 12.22
N ILE A 34 -0.98 -9.04 12.86
CA ILE A 34 -0.76 -7.75 12.20
C ILE A 34 0.60 -7.18 12.64
N PHE A 35 1.38 -6.75 11.64
CA PHE A 35 2.72 -6.20 11.82
C PHE A 35 2.84 -4.89 11.05
N PHE A 36 3.35 -3.86 11.73
CA PHE A 36 3.65 -2.57 11.11
C PHE A 36 5.15 -2.48 10.84
N CYS A 37 5.50 -2.22 9.59
CA CYS A 37 6.86 -1.93 9.16
C CYS A 37 6.87 -0.54 8.53
N SER A 38 7.85 0.29 8.87
CA SER A 38 7.89 1.68 8.39
C SER A 38 9.18 2.01 7.65
N LEU A 39 9.05 2.86 6.64
CA LEU A 39 10.15 3.52 5.93
C LEU A 39 9.79 5.00 5.77
N GLY A 40 10.53 5.87 6.44
CA GLY A 40 10.36 7.32 6.33
C GLY A 40 11.12 7.91 5.12
N GLY A 41 11.10 9.25 5.02
CA GLY A 41 11.90 10.00 4.04
C GLY A 41 11.15 10.43 2.77
N PHE A 42 9.85 10.15 2.66
CA PHE A 42 9.04 10.53 1.50
C PHE A 42 8.60 12.00 1.48
N ASP A 43 8.69 12.70 2.62
CA ASP A 43 8.38 14.13 2.72
C ASP A 43 9.50 15.00 2.16
N THR A 44 9.54 15.10 0.84
CA THR A 44 10.66 15.67 0.09
C THR A 44 10.30 17.02 -0.53
N HIS A 45 10.68 18.11 0.15
CA HIS A 45 10.57 19.47 -0.38
C HIS A 45 11.82 19.93 -1.15
N GLN A 46 12.86 19.09 -1.19
CA GLN A 46 14.05 19.23 -2.05
C GLN A 46 14.58 17.84 -2.44
N GLY A 47 15.29 17.76 -3.57
CA GLY A 47 15.99 16.54 -4.00
C GLY A 47 15.09 15.33 -4.24
N GLN A 48 13.79 15.57 -4.51
CA GLN A 48 12.76 14.53 -4.52
C GLN A 48 13.08 13.36 -5.45
N VAL A 49 13.54 13.63 -6.68
CA VAL A 49 13.76 12.58 -7.69
C VAL A 49 14.74 11.52 -7.18
N ASN A 50 15.90 11.94 -6.67
CA ASN A 50 16.94 11.01 -6.19
C ASN A 50 16.53 10.30 -4.89
N THR A 51 15.90 11.05 -3.97
CA THR A 51 15.44 10.50 -2.69
C THR A 51 14.33 9.47 -2.91
N GLN A 52 13.30 9.78 -3.70
CA GLN A 52 12.23 8.84 -4.01
C GLN A 52 12.73 7.62 -4.78
N ALA A 53 13.63 7.78 -5.75
CA ALA A 53 14.21 6.64 -6.45
C ALA A 53 14.90 5.66 -5.48
N THR A 54 15.65 6.21 -4.51
CA THR A 54 16.32 5.41 -3.47
C THR A 54 15.31 4.71 -2.56
N LEU A 55 14.29 5.42 -2.09
CA LEU A 55 13.28 4.87 -1.18
C LEU A 55 12.38 3.83 -1.86
N LEU A 56 11.90 4.09 -3.08
CA LEU A 56 11.11 3.14 -3.86
C LEU A 56 11.91 1.88 -4.20
N THR A 57 13.22 2.00 -4.45
CA THR A 57 14.11 0.84 -4.60
C THR A 57 14.17 0.01 -3.31
N GLN A 58 14.25 0.65 -2.14
CA GLN A 58 14.20 -0.07 -0.86
C GLN A 58 12.85 -0.76 -0.65
N VAL A 59 11.74 -0.11 -0.97
CA VAL A 59 10.39 -0.71 -0.92
C VAL A 59 10.32 -1.94 -1.81
N GLY A 60 10.66 -1.79 -3.10
CA GLY A 60 10.60 -2.89 -4.07
C GLY A 60 11.45 -4.09 -3.66
N ASN A 61 12.71 -3.86 -3.30
CA ASN A 61 13.62 -4.94 -2.88
C ASN A 61 13.17 -5.63 -1.59
N ALA A 62 12.67 -4.87 -0.62
CA ALA A 62 12.23 -5.42 0.66
C ALA A 62 10.91 -6.20 0.53
N MET A 63 9.94 -5.69 -0.24
CA MET A 63 8.68 -6.38 -0.52
C MET A 63 8.92 -7.68 -1.30
N LYS A 64 9.79 -7.65 -2.33
CA LYS A 64 10.15 -8.86 -3.09
C LYS A 64 10.78 -9.93 -2.20
N ALA A 65 11.77 -9.54 -1.38
CA ALA A 65 12.41 -10.47 -0.45
C ALA A 65 11.42 -11.03 0.59
N PHE A 66 10.47 -10.22 1.05
CA PHE A 66 9.43 -10.69 1.97
C PHE A 66 8.52 -11.72 1.30
N TYR A 67 7.99 -11.41 0.12
CA TYR A 67 7.16 -12.35 -0.65
C TYR A 67 7.89 -13.66 -0.94
N ASP A 68 9.14 -13.60 -1.42
CA ASP A 68 9.95 -14.79 -1.68
C ASP A 68 10.15 -15.64 -0.43
N ALA A 69 10.30 -15.02 0.75
CA ALA A 69 10.38 -15.75 2.00
C ALA A 69 9.05 -16.44 2.36
N THR A 70 7.89 -15.82 2.07
CA THR A 70 6.59 -16.48 2.28
C THR A 70 6.39 -17.68 1.34
N VAL A 71 6.84 -17.58 0.09
CA VAL A 71 6.82 -18.69 -0.88
C VAL A 71 7.76 -19.83 -0.45
N GLU A 72 8.97 -19.51 0.01
CA GLU A 72 9.92 -20.51 0.55
C GLU A 72 9.33 -21.27 1.74
N LEU A 73 8.50 -20.60 2.55
CA LEU A 73 7.79 -21.17 3.69
C LEU A 73 6.47 -21.86 3.30
N ARG A 74 6.02 -21.74 2.04
CA ARG A 74 4.72 -22.26 1.53
C ARG A 74 3.50 -21.68 2.27
N ILE A 75 3.56 -20.39 2.57
CA ILE A 75 2.51 -19.66 3.31
C ILE A 75 2.10 -18.37 2.60
N GLU A 76 2.46 -18.22 1.33
CA GLU A 76 2.19 -17.03 0.53
C GLU A 76 0.69 -16.68 0.49
N SER A 77 -0.20 -17.66 0.55
CA SER A 77 -1.66 -17.47 0.61
C SER A 77 -2.22 -17.33 2.03
N GLN A 78 -1.37 -17.28 3.06
CA GLN A 78 -1.79 -17.09 4.46
C GLN A 78 -1.50 -15.67 4.98
N GLY A 79 -0.92 -14.80 4.14
CA GLY A 79 -0.58 -13.43 4.51
C GLY A 79 -0.72 -12.48 3.33
N VAL A 80 -1.07 -11.23 3.64
CA VAL A 80 -1.09 -10.12 2.69
C VAL A 80 -0.18 -9.01 3.19
N THR A 81 0.67 -8.51 2.30
CA THR A 81 1.52 -7.34 2.55
C THR A 81 0.99 -6.19 1.75
N PHE A 82 0.85 -5.02 2.37
CA PHE A 82 0.31 -3.87 1.68
C PHE A 82 0.91 -2.57 2.19
N THR A 83 0.88 -1.52 1.37
CA THR A 83 1.35 -0.19 1.75
C THR A 83 0.20 0.71 2.20
N LEU A 84 0.54 1.70 3.03
CA LEU A 84 -0.31 2.82 3.42
C LEU A 84 0.55 4.09 3.50
N SER A 85 -0.08 5.25 3.33
CA SER A 85 0.57 6.57 3.38
C SER A 85 -0.46 7.62 3.78
N ASP A 86 -0.04 8.62 4.56
CA ASP A 86 -0.91 9.69 5.02
C ASP A 86 -1.21 10.73 3.93
N PHE A 87 -0.27 10.92 3.00
CA PHE A 87 -0.38 11.89 1.91
C PHE A 87 0.27 11.38 0.61
N GLY A 88 -0.08 12.04 -0.50
CA GLY A 88 0.61 11.97 -1.78
C GLY A 88 1.45 13.22 -2.04
N ARG A 89 2.03 13.32 -3.24
CA ARG A 89 2.85 14.47 -3.65
C ARG A 89 2.19 15.19 -4.83
N THR A 90 2.26 16.53 -4.84
CA THR A 90 1.73 17.33 -5.95
C THR A 90 2.45 16.99 -7.25
N LEU A 91 1.71 16.97 -8.37
CA LEU A 91 2.33 16.87 -9.70
C LEU A 91 3.27 18.06 -9.96
N GLN A 92 2.84 19.26 -9.56
CA GLN A 92 3.63 20.46 -9.72
C GLN A 92 4.73 20.53 -8.63
N PRO A 93 5.97 20.89 -8.98
CA PRO A 93 7.01 21.17 -8.00
C PRO A 93 6.65 22.33 -7.04
N ALA A 94 7.30 22.36 -5.88
CA ALA A 94 7.11 23.40 -4.86
C ALA A 94 7.76 24.75 -5.22
N GLY A 95 8.56 24.81 -6.28
CA GLY A 95 9.19 26.05 -6.75
C GLY A 95 9.85 25.88 -8.12
N SER A 96 10.70 26.84 -8.48
CA SER A 96 11.29 26.93 -9.83
C SER A 96 12.75 26.48 -9.93
N ALA A 97 13.42 26.21 -8.81
CA ALA A 97 14.82 25.79 -8.82
C ALA A 97 14.96 24.29 -9.14
N GLY A 98 16.04 23.88 -9.81
CA GLY A 98 16.24 22.49 -10.25
C GLY A 98 16.39 21.44 -9.13
N THR A 99 16.44 21.86 -7.87
CA THR A 99 16.55 20.99 -6.69
C THR A 99 15.28 20.95 -5.83
N VAL A 100 14.22 21.67 -6.20
CA VAL A 100 12.98 21.65 -5.40
C VAL A 100 12.31 20.28 -5.43
N GLY A 101 11.60 19.97 -4.36
CA GLY A 101 10.69 18.85 -4.31
C GLY A 101 9.28 19.26 -4.71
N SER A 102 8.30 18.57 -4.18
CA SER A 102 6.87 18.88 -4.33
C SER A 102 6.25 19.27 -2.99
N ASP A 103 4.97 19.60 -2.98
CA ASP A 103 4.19 19.75 -1.76
C ASP A 103 3.32 18.52 -1.50
N HIS A 104 2.60 18.55 -0.39
CA HIS A 104 1.64 17.51 -0.02
C HIS A 104 0.41 17.56 -0.93
N ALA A 105 -0.07 16.38 -1.30
CA ALA A 105 -1.32 16.15 -2.02
C ALA A 105 -2.16 15.09 -1.30
N TRP A 106 -3.36 14.84 -1.81
CA TRP A 106 -4.19 13.73 -1.37
C TRP A 106 -3.53 12.37 -1.68
N GLY A 107 -4.08 11.28 -1.12
CA GLY A 107 -3.49 9.93 -1.05
C GLY A 107 -2.83 9.39 -2.32
N ASN A 108 -2.09 8.29 -2.17
CA ASN A 108 -1.26 7.71 -3.23
C ASN A 108 -1.81 6.37 -3.73
N HIS A 109 -1.20 5.83 -4.78
CA HIS A 109 -1.39 4.44 -5.16
C HIS A 109 -0.75 3.53 -4.11
N HIS A 110 -1.54 2.61 -3.57
CA HIS A 110 -1.07 1.60 -2.64
C HIS A 110 -0.79 0.29 -3.36
N LEU A 111 0.22 -0.44 -2.87
CA LEU A 111 0.61 -1.74 -3.39
C LEU A 111 0.08 -2.81 -2.45
N VAL A 112 -0.48 -3.88 -3.02
CA VAL A 112 -0.93 -5.08 -2.29
C VAL A 112 -0.24 -6.29 -2.90
N MET A 113 0.29 -7.18 -2.07
CA MET A 113 1.11 -8.31 -2.47
C MET A 113 0.85 -9.52 -1.57
N GLY A 114 0.67 -10.70 -2.17
CA GLY A 114 0.43 -11.96 -1.47
C GLY A 114 -0.18 -13.00 -2.40
N GLY A 115 -0.17 -14.27 -1.99
CA GLY A 115 -0.73 -15.39 -2.78
C GLY A 115 -2.26 -15.34 -2.90
N SER A 116 -2.93 -14.66 -1.96
CA SER A 116 -4.38 -14.43 -2.00
C SER A 116 -4.79 -13.13 -2.70
N VAL A 117 -3.85 -12.41 -3.31
CA VAL A 117 -4.12 -11.16 -4.02
C VAL A 117 -4.35 -11.46 -5.49
N ILE A 118 -5.46 -10.97 -6.04
CA ILE A 118 -5.70 -10.95 -7.49
C ILE A 118 -4.85 -9.83 -8.10
N GLY A 119 -3.56 -10.12 -8.25
CA GLY A 119 -2.56 -9.17 -8.75
C GLY A 119 -2.61 -8.95 -10.25
N GLY A 120 -1.82 -7.99 -10.73
CA GLY A 120 -1.69 -7.67 -12.16
C GLY A 120 -2.68 -6.63 -12.68
N ASP A 121 -3.44 -5.97 -11.79
CA ASP A 121 -4.43 -4.96 -12.16
C ASP A 121 -4.34 -3.72 -11.24
N PHE A 122 -4.96 -2.63 -11.67
CA PHE A 122 -5.21 -1.44 -10.89
C PHE A 122 -6.65 -1.46 -10.39
N TYR A 123 -6.85 -1.21 -9.09
CA TYR A 123 -8.18 -1.18 -8.49
C TYR A 123 -8.61 0.24 -8.19
N GLY A 124 -9.82 0.58 -8.62
CA GLY A 124 -10.44 1.86 -8.38
C GLY A 124 -11.78 1.99 -9.08
N VAL A 125 -12.12 3.21 -9.51
CA VAL A 125 -13.36 3.41 -10.27
C VAL A 125 -13.22 2.78 -11.66
N SER A 126 -14.15 1.90 -11.99
CA SER A 126 -14.24 1.29 -13.31
C SER A 126 -14.65 2.31 -14.36
N GLY A 127 -13.98 2.26 -15.51
CA GLY A 127 -14.31 2.99 -16.72
C GLY A 127 -14.38 2.06 -17.93
N PRO A 128 -14.62 2.61 -19.14
CA PRO A 128 -14.82 1.81 -20.36
C PRO A 128 -13.64 0.91 -20.73
N ASN A 129 -12.42 1.25 -20.29
CA ASN A 129 -11.16 0.56 -20.62
C ASN A 129 -10.44 0.03 -19.36
N GLY A 130 -11.17 -0.36 -18.32
CA GLY A 130 -10.60 -0.81 -17.04
C GLY A 130 -10.66 0.28 -15.96
N THR A 131 -9.75 0.26 -14.99
CA THR A 131 -9.74 1.27 -13.91
C THR A 131 -9.29 2.63 -14.44
N VAL A 132 -10.07 3.67 -14.13
CA VAL A 132 -9.79 5.05 -14.52
C VAL A 132 -8.58 5.57 -13.74
N PHE A 133 -7.59 6.05 -14.48
CA PHE A 133 -6.44 6.78 -13.93
C PHE A 133 -6.68 8.28 -14.09
N PRO A 134 -6.31 9.13 -13.10
CA PRO A 134 -6.50 10.57 -13.22
C PRO A 134 -5.72 11.14 -14.41
N THR A 135 -6.29 12.16 -15.05
CA THR A 135 -5.63 12.93 -16.09
C THR A 135 -4.45 13.67 -15.49
N LEU A 136 -3.23 13.31 -15.91
CA LEU A 136 -1.98 13.91 -15.42
C LEU A 136 -1.71 15.29 -16.04
N GLN A 137 -2.65 16.22 -15.83
CA GLN A 137 -2.64 17.57 -16.38
C GLN A 137 -2.94 18.59 -15.28
N LEU A 138 -2.09 19.62 -15.15
CA LEU A 138 -2.35 20.75 -14.25
C LEU A 138 -3.58 21.53 -14.73
N SER A 139 -4.44 21.89 -13.79
CA SER A 139 -5.74 22.51 -14.08
C SER A 139 -6.59 21.67 -15.05
N GLY A 140 -6.34 20.36 -15.10
CA GLY A 140 -7.12 19.39 -15.86
C GLY A 140 -8.43 19.04 -15.16
N PRO A 141 -9.26 18.17 -15.77
CA PRO A 141 -10.59 17.85 -15.26
C PRO A 141 -10.58 17.17 -13.88
N ASP A 142 -9.49 16.49 -13.53
CA ASP A 142 -9.35 15.77 -12.27
C ASP A 142 -8.61 16.60 -11.19
N ASP A 143 -7.95 17.70 -11.57
CA ASP A 143 -7.16 18.52 -10.64
C ASP A 143 -8.10 19.36 -9.75
N THR A 144 -7.94 19.25 -8.43
CA THR A 144 -8.84 19.94 -7.48
C THR A 144 -8.48 21.39 -7.25
N ASP A 145 -7.26 21.78 -7.59
CA ASP A 145 -6.83 23.16 -7.54
C ASP A 145 -6.13 23.54 -8.86
N THR A 146 -4.80 23.57 -8.88
CA THR A 146 -3.93 23.85 -10.02
C THR A 146 -2.52 23.25 -9.82
N ARG A 147 -2.33 22.50 -8.73
CA ARG A 147 -1.05 21.96 -8.27
C ARG A 147 -0.89 20.50 -8.69
N GLY A 148 -1.90 19.91 -9.34
CA GLY A 148 -2.02 18.47 -9.54
C GLY A 148 -2.26 17.75 -8.22
N ARG A 149 -3.32 18.15 -7.53
CA ARG A 149 -3.85 17.44 -6.36
C ARG A 149 -5.13 16.71 -6.78
N TRP A 150 -5.02 15.41 -7.02
CA TRP A 150 -6.17 14.56 -7.36
C TRP A 150 -6.77 13.94 -6.10
N ILE A 151 -8.09 14.02 -5.95
CA ILE A 151 -8.77 13.25 -4.91
C ILE A 151 -8.81 11.78 -5.35
N PRO A 152 -8.33 10.84 -4.53
CA PRO A 152 -8.47 9.41 -4.82
C PRO A 152 -9.94 9.05 -5.02
N THR A 153 -10.23 8.34 -6.10
CA THR A 153 -11.57 7.81 -6.36
C THR A 153 -11.94 6.65 -5.44
N THR A 154 -10.95 6.13 -4.71
CA THR A 154 -11.05 4.98 -3.82
C THR A 154 -10.64 5.41 -2.42
N SER A 155 -11.52 5.19 -1.45
CA SER A 155 -11.24 5.50 -0.05
C SER A 155 -10.35 4.45 0.60
N VAL A 156 -9.57 4.88 1.60
CA VAL A 156 -8.86 3.99 2.53
C VAL A 156 -9.80 3.00 3.21
N ASP A 157 -11.07 3.37 3.44
CA ASP A 157 -12.09 2.49 4.01
C ASP A 157 -12.45 1.35 3.05
N GLN A 158 -12.62 1.62 1.75
CA GLN A 158 -12.93 0.57 0.76
C GLN A 158 -11.74 -0.39 0.60
N TYR A 159 -10.54 0.17 0.57
CA TYR A 159 -9.29 -0.58 0.50
C TYR A 159 -9.07 -1.47 1.73
N ALA A 160 -9.14 -0.90 2.93
CA ALA A 160 -8.94 -1.63 4.17
C ALA A 160 -10.09 -2.62 4.47
N ALA A 161 -11.33 -2.30 4.10
CA ALA A 161 -12.45 -3.22 4.25
C ALA A 161 -12.32 -4.47 3.37
N THR A 162 -11.76 -4.34 2.16
CA THR A 162 -11.48 -5.49 1.29
C THR A 162 -10.47 -6.43 1.94
N LEU A 163 -9.39 -5.89 2.53
CA LEU A 163 -8.40 -6.67 3.29
C LEU A 163 -9.00 -7.27 4.57
N ALA A 164 -9.84 -6.52 5.29
CA ALA A 164 -10.44 -6.96 6.55
C ALA A 164 -11.44 -8.11 6.35
N ARG A 165 -12.18 -8.12 5.24
CA ARG A 165 -13.03 -9.26 4.86
C ARG A 165 -12.21 -10.52 4.66
N TRP A 166 -11.13 -10.43 3.89
CA TRP A 166 -10.20 -11.55 3.71
C TRP A 166 -9.59 -12.00 5.04
N PHE A 167 -9.31 -11.06 5.94
CA PHE A 167 -8.82 -11.34 7.29
C PHE A 167 -9.88 -11.96 8.22
N GLY A 168 -11.15 -12.02 7.82
CA GLY A 168 -12.23 -12.70 8.54
C GLY A 168 -13.20 -11.78 9.28
N VAL A 169 -13.17 -10.47 9.04
CA VAL A 169 -14.21 -9.55 9.57
C VAL A 169 -15.52 -9.79 8.79
N ASP A 170 -16.58 -10.17 9.51
CA ASP A 170 -17.88 -10.41 8.93
C ASP A 170 -18.65 -9.12 8.55
N GLU A 171 -19.66 -9.26 7.69
CA GLU A 171 -20.47 -8.12 7.20
C GLU A 171 -21.26 -7.39 8.29
N THR A 172 -21.55 -8.05 9.41
CA THR A 172 -22.28 -7.41 10.53
C THR A 172 -21.36 -6.47 11.30
N ASN A 173 -20.05 -6.74 11.30
CA ASN A 173 -19.03 -5.96 11.98
C ASN A 173 -18.25 -5.00 11.08
N ILE A 174 -18.28 -5.17 9.75
CA ILE A 174 -17.45 -4.38 8.83
C ILE A 174 -17.70 -2.86 8.94
N ASN A 175 -18.94 -2.44 9.17
CA ASN A 175 -19.29 -1.01 9.35
C ASN A 175 -18.90 -0.47 10.73
N THR A 176 -18.69 -1.34 11.72
CA THR A 176 -18.13 -0.93 13.02
C THR A 176 -16.65 -0.58 12.86
N VAL A 177 -15.92 -1.35 12.06
CA VAL A 177 -14.50 -1.12 11.77
C VAL A 177 -14.29 0.03 10.77
N PHE A 178 -15.14 0.11 9.74
CA PHE A 178 -15.08 1.14 8.69
C PHE A 178 -16.43 1.89 8.57
N PRO A 179 -16.71 2.85 9.46
CA PRO A 179 -18.01 3.53 9.50
C PRO A 179 -18.35 4.30 8.23
N GLN A 180 -17.36 4.79 7.48
CA GLN A 180 -17.61 5.54 6.26
C GLN A 180 -17.89 4.63 5.07
N LEU A 181 -17.66 3.31 5.19
CA LEU A 181 -17.93 2.34 4.13
C LEU A 181 -19.38 2.37 3.65
N ARG A 182 -20.32 2.76 4.53
CA ARG A 182 -21.75 2.92 4.21
C ARG A 182 -22.04 4.00 3.16
N ASN A 183 -21.11 4.92 2.92
CA ASN A 183 -21.27 6.01 1.96
C ASN A 183 -20.87 5.60 0.54
N PHE A 184 -20.39 4.38 0.33
CA PHE A 184 -19.92 3.88 -0.96
C PHE A 184 -20.84 2.78 -1.49
N SER A 185 -21.18 2.85 -2.78
CA SER A 185 -21.88 1.78 -3.48
C SER A 185 -21.01 0.52 -3.61
N THR A 186 -19.74 0.71 -3.98
CA THR A 186 -18.73 -0.35 -3.98
C THR A 186 -18.10 -0.45 -2.59
N ARG A 187 -18.49 -1.47 -1.83
CA ARG A 187 -18.00 -1.69 -0.45
C ARG A 187 -16.86 -2.71 -0.37
N ASP A 188 -16.62 -3.45 -1.43
CA ASP A 188 -15.55 -4.44 -1.59
C ASP A 188 -14.94 -4.27 -2.98
N LEU A 189 -13.63 -4.08 -3.04
CA LEU A 189 -12.89 -3.86 -4.29
C LEU A 189 -12.51 -5.18 -4.97
N ARG A 190 -12.70 -6.32 -4.28
CA ARG A 190 -12.54 -7.67 -4.84
C ARG A 190 -11.14 -7.97 -5.41
N PHE A 191 -10.10 -7.39 -4.81
CA PHE A 191 -8.71 -7.72 -5.13
C PHE A 191 -8.15 -8.90 -4.32
N MET A 192 -8.99 -9.55 -3.50
CA MET A 192 -8.64 -10.72 -2.70
C MET A 192 -9.41 -11.96 -3.18
N ILE A 193 -8.79 -13.14 -3.08
CA ILE A 193 -9.37 -14.47 -3.34
C ILE A 193 -10.09 -14.98 -2.09
#